data_AF-A0A1P8YGG9-F1
#
_entry.id   AF-A0A1P8YGG9-F1
#
_cell.length_a   1.000
_cell.length_b   1.000
_cell.length_c   1.000
_cell.angle_alpha   90.00
_cell.angle_beta   90.00
_cell.angle_gamma   90.00
#
_symmetry.space_group_name_H-M   'P 1'
#
loop_
_entity.id
_entity.type
_entity.pdbx_description
1 polymer ?
#
loop_
_entity_poly.entity_id
_entity_poly.type
_entity_poly.pdbx_seq_one_letter_code
_entity_poly.pdbx_strand_id
1 'polypeptide(L)'
;MTVILGSVCSKDSRFQEAEGLAFTSAPVAEPTELSGPVNLHLETVLDAPDGFWAVTLNDVAPDGTSTTLTNGALTASLREVDEAQSQRSANGDYTEPHHKLTVSARKPVIPGQVTPVDINLVPTDALLKPGHRLRVDVYAASVPGTCPSAR
;
A
#
# COMPACT_ATOMS: atom_id res chain seq x y z
N MET A 1 -21.95 1.93 22.49
CA MET A 1 -21.02 3.07 22.70
C MET A 1 -20.81 3.70 21.33
N THR A 2 -21.50 4.80 21.06
CA THR A 2 -21.59 5.44 19.74
C THR A 2 -20.32 6.23 19.47
N VAL A 3 -19.58 5.86 18.45
CA VAL A 3 -18.40 6.59 18.00
C VAL A 3 -18.89 7.81 17.20
N ILE A 4 -18.85 8.98 17.81
CA ILE A 4 -18.98 10.27 17.11
C ILE A 4 -17.57 10.66 16.63
N LEU A 5 -17.03 9.87 15.70
CA LEU A 5 -15.98 10.34 14.80
C LEU A 5 -16.73 10.67 13.51
N GLY A 6 -16.78 11.95 13.15
CA GLY A 6 -17.48 12.39 11.94
C GLY A 6 -17.01 11.58 10.73
N SER A 7 -17.96 11.23 9.85
CA SER A 7 -17.80 10.35 8.69
C SER A 7 -16.63 10.68 7.75
N VAL A 8 -16.02 11.86 7.88
CA VAL A 8 -14.84 12.31 7.13
C VAL A 8 -13.59 11.54 7.58
N CYS A 9 -13.38 11.34 8.89
CA CYS A 9 -12.14 10.74 9.39
C CYS A 9 -12.08 9.21 9.26
N SER A 10 -13.25 8.56 9.11
CA SER A 10 -13.34 7.09 9.01
C SER A 10 -13.47 6.57 7.57
N LYS A 11 -13.69 7.46 6.59
CA LYS A 11 -13.95 7.08 5.20
C LYS A 11 -13.08 7.82 4.17
N ASP A 12 -12.46 8.95 4.54
CA ASP A 12 -11.63 9.75 3.64
C ASP A 12 -10.16 9.67 4.04
N SER A 13 -9.36 9.02 3.21
CA SER A 13 -7.96 8.70 3.50
C SER A 13 -7.00 9.89 3.32
N ARG A 14 -7.47 11.02 2.76
CA ARG A 14 -6.63 12.22 2.48
C ARG A 14 -5.78 12.73 3.65
N PHE A 15 -6.24 12.56 4.88
CA PHE A 15 -5.46 12.95 6.05
C PHE A 15 -4.23 12.07 6.28
N GLN A 16 -4.35 10.78 5.98
CA GLN A 16 -3.24 9.84 6.07
C GLN A 16 -2.29 10.01 4.89
N GLU A 17 -2.82 10.21 3.67
CA GLU A 17 -2.03 10.44 2.44
C GLU A 17 -1.05 11.61 2.55
N ALA A 18 -1.37 12.64 3.34
CA ALA A 18 -0.48 13.80 3.55
C ALA A 18 0.87 13.43 4.19
N GLU A 19 0.96 12.29 4.89
CA GLU A 19 2.18 11.79 5.52
C GLU A 19 2.89 10.72 4.66
N GLY A 20 2.38 10.46 3.45
CA GLY A 20 2.92 9.48 2.50
C GLY A 20 3.26 10.07 1.15
N LEU A 21 3.84 9.24 0.28
CA LEU A 21 4.03 9.56 -1.13
C LEU A 21 2.87 8.97 -1.94
N ALA A 22 2.09 9.85 -2.56
CA ALA A 22 0.90 9.49 -3.33
C ALA A 22 1.19 9.42 -4.84
N PHE A 23 0.85 8.30 -5.46
CA PHE A 23 0.90 8.08 -6.91
C PHE A 23 -0.53 7.89 -7.42
N THR A 24 -1.03 8.83 -8.22
CA THR A 24 -2.42 8.80 -8.71
C THR A 24 -2.46 8.61 -10.23
N SER A 25 -3.29 7.69 -10.69
CA SER A 25 -3.50 7.44 -12.12
C SER A 25 -4.28 8.57 -12.82
N ALA A 26 -4.31 8.50 -14.15
CA ALA A 26 -5.36 9.15 -14.94
C ALA A 26 -6.75 8.59 -14.54
N PRO A 27 -7.85 9.35 -14.73
CA PRO A 27 -9.17 8.84 -14.43
C PRO A 27 -9.51 7.70 -15.40
N VAL A 28 -10.17 6.65 -14.90
CA VAL A 28 -10.62 5.53 -15.74
C VAL A 28 -11.76 5.99 -16.65
N ALA A 29 -11.75 5.55 -17.91
CA ALA A 29 -12.76 5.93 -18.91
C ALA A 29 -14.03 5.06 -18.83
N GLU A 30 -13.88 3.82 -18.37
CA GLU A 30 -14.93 2.82 -18.24
C GLU A 30 -14.85 2.14 -16.86
N PRO A 31 -15.92 1.45 -16.40
CA PRO A 31 -15.87 0.69 -15.16
C PRO A 31 -14.70 -0.30 -15.19
N THR A 32 -13.76 -0.14 -14.25
CA THR A 32 -12.51 -0.93 -14.21
C THR A 32 -12.50 -1.79 -12.96
N GLU A 33 -12.50 -3.10 -13.15
CA GLU A 33 -12.50 -4.08 -12.06
C GLU A 33 -11.06 -4.39 -11.61
N LEU A 34 -10.85 -4.43 -10.31
CA LEU A 34 -9.61 -4.81 -9.63
C LEU A 34 -9.94 -5.99 -8.70
N SER A 35 -9.69 -7.21 -9.19
CA SER A 35 -10.08 -8.44 -8.53
C SER A 35 -8.89 -9.37 -8.33
N GLY A 36 -8.62 -9.74 -7.09
CA GLY A 36 -7.59 -10.70 -6.71
C GLY A 36 -6.47 -10.13 -5.82
N PRO A 37 -5.38 -10.89 -5.66
CA PRO A 37 -4.20 -10.43 -4.93
C PRO A 37 -3.51 -9.29 -5.69
N VAL A 38 -2.88 -8.39 -4.93
CA VAL A 38 -2.18 -7.23 -5.47
C VAL A 38 -0.80 -7.16 -4.83
N ASN A 39 0.23 -6.99 -5.66
CA ASN A 39 1.59 -6.71 -5.20
C ASN A 39 1.99 -5.28 -5.55
N LEU A 40 2.67 -4.61 -4.62
CA LEU A 40 3.41 -3.39 -4.92
C LEU A 40 4.91 -3.66 -4.86
N HIS A 41 5.58 -3.51 -6.01
CA HIS A 41 7.03 -3.55 -6.10
C HIS A 41 7.62 -2.16 -5.87
N LEU A 42 8.49 -2.03 -4.88
CA LEU A 42 9.15 -0.78 -4.50
C LEU A 42 10.67 -0.91 -4.59
N GLU A 43 11.30 0.04 -5.28
CA GLU A 43 12.74 0.25 -5.21
C GLU A 43 13.03 1.30 -4.14
N THR A 44 13.64 0.88 -3.03
CA THR A 44 13.78 1.72 -1.82
C THR A 44 15.24 1.94 -1.45
N VAL A 45 15.57 3.10 -0.88
CA VAL A 45 16.87 3.37 -0.27
C VAL A 45 16.63 3.79 1.17
N LEU A 46 17.27 3.10 2.12
CA LEU A 46 17.18 3.39 3.54
C LEU A 46 18.55 3.87 4.04
N ASP A 47 18.55 4.72 5.08
CA ASP A 47 19.75 5.15 5.81
C ASP A 47 20.03 4.28 7.05
N ALA A 48 19.13 3.34 7.35
CA ALA A 48 19.20 2.40 8.46
C ALA A 48 19.21 0.94 7.95
N PRO A 49 19.68 -0.02 8.77
CA PRO A 49 19.73 -1.44 8.38
C PRO A 49 18.37 -2.13 8.36
N ASP A 50 17.29 -1.40 8.65
CA ASP A 50 15.92 -1.87 8.54
C ASP A 50 14.97 -0.69 8.38
N GLY A 51 13.74 -0.97 7.94
CA GLY A 51 12.66 0.01 7.85
C GLY A 51 11.33 -0.68 7.63
N PHE A 52 10.26 0.08 7.78
CA PHE A 52 8.90 -0.42 7.67
C PHE A 52 8.16 0.37 6.61
N TRP A 53 7.57 -0.35 5.65
CA TRP A 53 6.76 0.23 4.60
C TRP A 53 5.32 -0.17 4.84
N ALA A 54 4.43 0.82 4.89
CA ALA A 54 2.99 0.61 4.78
C ALA A 54 2.49 1.18 3.47
N VAL A 55 1.48 0.55 2.90
CA VAL A 55 0.92 0.89 1.60
C VAL A 55 -0.59 0.84 1.66
N THR A 56 -1.25 1.82 1.05
CA THR A 56 -2.68 1.77 0.79
C THR A 56 -2.96 1.91 -0.70
N LEU A 57 -3.92 1.13 -1.19
CA LEU A 57 -4.53 1.28 -2.50
C LEU A 57 -5.90 1.93 -2.31
N ASN A 58 -6.16 3.04 -2.99
CA ASN A 58 -7.34 3.87 -2.79
C ASN A 58 -8.06 4.15 -4.11
N ASP A 59 -9.39 4.25 -4.03
CA ASP A 59 -10.26 4.81 -5.06
C ASP A 59 -10.51 6.30 -4.79
N VAL A 60 -10.10 7.17 -5.71
CA VAL A 60 -10.27 8.61 -5.62
C VAL A 60 -11.40 9.06 -6.56
N ALA A 61 -12.48 9.54 -5.97
CA ALA A 61 -13.64 10.07 -6.68
C ALA A 61 -13.34 11.42 -7.37
N PRO A 62 -14.15 11.84 -8.36
CA PRO A 62 -13.97 13.12 -9.06
C PRO A 62 -14.03 14.36 -8.15
N ASP A 63 -14.70 14.26 -6.99
CA ASP A 63 -14.76 15.31 -5.97
C ASP A 63 -13.51 15.34 -5.05
N GLY A 64 -12.58 14.40 -5.25
CA GLY A 64 -11.35 14.25 -4.49
C GLY A 64 -11.46 13.35 -3.26
N THR A 65 -12.63 12.81 -2.93
CA THR A 65 -12.78 11.84 -1.83
C THR A 65 -11.94 10.60 -2.10
N SER A 66 -11.07 10.20 -1.15
CA SER A 66 -10.23 9.01 -1.28
C SER A 66 -10.72 7.90 -0.36
N THR A 67 -11.03 6.72 -0.90
CA THR A 67 -11.52 5.56 -0.15
C THR A 67 -10.54 4.40 -0.28
N THR A 68 -10.05 3.87 0.85
CA THR A 68 -9.15 2.71 0.84
C THR A 68 -9.84 1.45 0.36
N LEU A 69 -9.27 0.83 -0.68
CA LEU A 69 -9.68 -0.44 -1.26
C LEU A 69 -8.97 -1.63 -0.59
N THR A 70 -7.68 -1.48 -0.35
CA THR A 70 -6.85 -2.49 0.34
C THR A 70 -5.56 -1.87 0.86
N ASN A 71 -4.83 -2.60 1.69
CA ASN A 71 -3.56 -2.19 2.27
C ASN A 71 -2.60 -3.38 2.41
N GLY A 72 -1.33 -3.05 2.62
CA GLY A 72 -0.26 -4.01 2.85
C GLY A 72 0.87 -3.34 3.63
N ALA A 73 1.71 -4.15 4.27
CA ALA A 73 2.88 -3.64 4.95
C ALA A 73 3.99 -4.68 5.02
N LEU A 74 5.23 -4.22 5.05
CA LEU A 74 6.40 -5.08 5.14
C LEU A 74 7.57 -4.39 5.81
N THR A 75 8.23 -5.11 6.70
CA THR A 75 9.56 -4.75 7.21
C THR A 75 10.61 -5.12 6.16
N ALA A 76 11.41 -4.16 5.71
CA ALA A 76 12.36 -4.33 4.61
C ALA A 76 13.37 -5.47 4.85
N SER A 77 13.76 -5.73 6.10
CA SER A 77 14.63 -6.86 6.41
C SER A 77 13.95 -8.24 6.31
N LEU A 78 12.62 -8.31 6.25
CA LEU A 78 11.83 -9.53 6.05
C LEU A 78 11.35 -9.71 4.60
N ARG A 79 11.97 -8.99 3.65
CA ARG A 79 11.63 -9.03 2.21
C ARG A 79 11.94 -10.34 1.48
N GLU A 80 12.44 -11.37 2.15
CA GLU A 80 12.71 -12.63 1.46
C GLU A 80 11.39 -13.30 1.06
N VAL A 81 11.22 -13.51 -0.25
CA VAL A 81 10.08 -14.20 -0.83
C VAL A 81 10.32 -15.71 -0.83
N ASP A 82 9.27 -16.46 -0.49
CA ASP A 82 9.16 -17.90 -0.67
C ASP A 82 8.59 -18.19 -2.07
N GLU A 83 9.48 -18.46 -3.02
CA GLU A 83 9.11 -18.79 -4.40
C GLU A 83 8.20 -20.02 -4.50
N ALA A 84 8.25 -20.96 -3.55
CA ALA A 84 7.44 -22.17 -3.62
C ALA A 84 5.96 -21.91 -3.31
N GLN A 85 5.66 -20.81 -2.61
CA GLN A 85 4.31 -20.40 -2.27
C GLN A 85 3.83 -19.19 -3.06
N SER A 86 4.72 -18.51 -3.79
CA SER A 86 4.41 -17.26 -4.48
C SER A 86 3.91 -17.47 -5.89
N GLN A 87 3.06 -16.55 -6.36
CA GLN A 87 2.56 -16.53 -7.73
C GLN A 87 3.16 -15.38 -8.53
N ARG A 88 3.36 -15.62 -9.83
CA ARG A 88 3.84 -14.61 -10.79
C ARG A 88 2.93 -14.53 -12.00
N SER A 89 2.89 -13.34 -12.56
CA SER A 89 2.31 -13.03 -13.85
C SER A 89 3.19 -13.57 -14.99
N ALA A 90 2.63 -13.68 -16.20
CA ALA A 90 3.36 -14.13 -17.39
C ALA A 90 4.58 -13.25 -17.75
N ASN A 91 4.59 -11.98 -17.31
CA ASN A 91 5.71 -11.06 -17.51
C ASN A 91 6.83 -11.22 -16.45
N GLY A 92 6.64 -12.07 -15.44
CA GLY A 92 7.60 -12.32 -14.36
C GLY A 92 7.35 -11.56 -13.06
N ASP A 93 6.44 -10.58 -13.05
CA ASP A 93 6.12 -9.81 -11.85
C ASP A 93 5.36 -10.67 -10.84
N TYR A 94 5.57 -10.47 -9.53
CA TYR A 94 4.75 -11.14 -8.52
C TYR A 94 3.32 -10.61 -8.56
N THR A 95 2.37 -11.53 -8.49
CA THR A 95 0.95 -11.22 -8.28
C THR A 95 0.54 -11.47 -6.83
N GLU A 96 1.17 -12.45 -6.16
CA GLU A 96 0.92 -12.79 -4.76
C GLU A 96 2.23 -13.30 -4.12
N PRO A 97 3.09 -12.39 -3.61
CA PRO A 97 4.33 -12.79 -2.96
C PRO A 97 4.08 -13.24 -1.52
N HIS A 98 4.63 -14.41 -1.17
CA HIS A 98 4.62 -14.94 0.18
C HIS A 98 5.99 -14.72 0.83
N HIS A 99 6.03 -14.05 1.98
CA HIS A 99 7.29 -13.70 2.64
C HIS A 99 7.67 -14.72 3.71
N LYS A 100 8.97 -15.00 3.83
CA LYS A 100 9.52 -15.80 4.93
C LYS A 100 9.64 -14.94 6.19
N LEU A 101 8.59 -14.95 7.00
CA LEU A 101 8.50 -14.14 8.23
C LEU A 101 9.18 -14.83 9.43
N THR A 102 10.38 -15.37 9.24
CA THR A 102 11.17 -16.01 10.31
C THR A 102 12.40 -15.18 10.64
N VAL A 103 12.89 -15.31 11.88
CA VAL A 103 14.11 -14.59 12.32
C VAL A 103 15.33 -14.99 11.48
N SER A 104 15.44 -16.26 11.10
CA SER A 104 16.56 -16.78 10.30
C SER A 104 16.54 -16.31 8.85
N ALA A 105 15.38 -15.96 8.30
CA ALA A 105 15.25 -15.40 6.95
C ALA A 105 15.49 -13.89 6.89
N ARG A 106 15.72 -13.23 8.04
CA ARG A 106 15.97 -11.79 8.09
C ARG A 106 17.25 -11.43 7.35
N LYS A 107 17.13 -10.50 6.40
CA LYS A 107 18.23 -9.94 5.63
C LYS A 107 18.34 -8.44 5.93
N PRO A 108 19.21 -7.99 6.84
CA PRO A 108 19.41 -6.56 7.06
C PRO A 108 19.63 -5.80 5.75
N VAL A 109 19.07 -4.59 5.67
CA VAL A 109 19.29 -3.67 4.56
C VAL A 109 20.69 -3.09 4.67
N ILE A 110 21.34 -2.82 3.53
CA ILE A 110 22.61 -2.08 3.49
C ILE A 110 22.26 -0.59 3.30
N PRO A 111 22.54 0.28 4.28
CA PRO A 111 22.25 1.70 4.15
C PRO A 111 22.84 2.32 2.89
N GLY A 112 22.05 3.17 2.22
CA GLY A 112 22.45 3.86 0.99
C GLY A 112 22.40 3.01 -0.28
N GLN A 113 22.03 1.73 -0.21
CA GLN A 113 21.83 0.88 -1.39
C GLN A 113 20.35 0.71 -1.73
N VAL A 114 20.08 0.64 -3.03
CA VAL A 114 18.75 0.28 -3.54
C VAL A 114 18.41 -1.13 -3.09
N THR A 115 17.26 -1.28 -2.46
CA THR A 115 16.71 -2.52 -1.96
C THR A 115 15.30 -2.68 -2.53
N PRO A 116 15.08 -3.67 -3.43
CA PRO A 116 13.76 -3.98 -3.92
C PRO A 116 12.94 -4.66 -2.82
N VAL A 117 11.67 -4.29 -2.71
CA VAL A 117 10.72 -4.81 -1.74
C VAL A 117 9.40 -5.04 -2.44
N ASP A 118 8.90 -6.27 -2.42
CA ASP A 118 7.58 -6.64 -2.91
C ASP A 118 6.61 -6.69 -1.73
N ILE A 119 5.54 -5.91 -1.76
CA ILE A 119 4.57 -5.83 -0.67
C ILE A 119 3.27 -6.44 -1.16
N ASN A 120 2.90 -7.57 -0.56
CA ASN A 120 1.57 -8.14 -0.79
C ASN A 120 0.52 -7.28 -0.08
N LEU A 121 -0.54 -6.92 -0.80
CA LEU A 121 -1.73 -6.30 -0.25
C LEU A 121 -2.80 -7.36 -0.04
N VAL A 122 -3.72 -7.09 0.88
CA VAL A 122 -4.87 -7.98 1.09
C VAL A 122 -5.65 -8.10 -0.24
N PRO A 123 -6.00 -9.31 -0.70
CA PRO A 123 -6.80 -9.48 -1.92
C PRO A 123 -8.08 -8.64 -1.85
N THR A 124 -8.41 -7.98 -2.96
CA THR A 124 -9.57 -7.08 -3.05
C THR A 124 -10.42 -7.41 -4.25
N ASP A 125 -11.67 -6.98 -4.20
CA ASP A 125 -12.61 -6.99 -5.32
C ASP A 125 -13.26 -5.61 -5.31
N ALA A 126 -12.83 -4.77 -6.24
CA ALA A 126 -13.20 -3.37 -6.31
C ALA A 126 -13.52 -2.95 -7.75
N LEU A 127 -14.51 -2.06 -7.89
CA LEU A 127 -14.90 -1.49 -9.18
C LEU A 127 -14.70 0.03 -9.16
N LEU A 128 -13.71 0.51 -9.91
CA LEU A 128 -13.52 1.93 -10.15
C LEU A 128 -14.57 2.40 -11.16
N LYS A 129 -15.30 3.46 -10.81
CA LYS A 129 -16.30 4.07 -11.72
C LYS A 129 -15.63 5.01 -12.73
N PRO A 130 -16.22 5.23 -13.91
CA PRO A 130 -15.74 6.25 -14.84
C PRO A 130 -15.50 7.60 -14.16
N GLY A 131 -14.33 8.21 -14.40
CA GLY A 131 -13.90 9.45 -13.77
C GLY A 131 -13.14 9.28 -12.45
N HIS A 132 -13.22 8.12 -11.81
CA HIS A 132 -12.43 7.80 -10.62
C HIS A 132 -10.98 7.49 -10.98
N ARG A 133 -10.08 7.54 -9.98
CA ARG A 133 -8.65 7.29 -10.15
C ARG A 133 -8.19 6.24 -9.15
N LEU A 134 -7.23 5.43 -9.55
CA LEU A 134 -6.50 4.57 -8.65
C LEU A 134 -5.37 5.37 -8.01
N ARG A 135 -5.22 5.29 -6.69
CA ARG A 135 -4.12 5.90 -5.96
C ARG A 135 -3.39 4.85 -5.13
N VAL A 136 -2.06 4.89 -5.19
CA VAL A 136 -1.18 4.15 -4.28
C VAL A 136 -0.50 5.16 -3.38
N ASP A 137 -0.60 4.95 -2.07
CA ASP A 137 0.11 5.76 -1.08
C ASP A 137 1.11 4.90 -0.33
N VAL A 138 2.34 5.38 -0.24
CA VAL A 138 3.47 4.68 0.38
C VAL A 138 3.94 5.48 1.60
N TYR A 139 4.05 4.80 2.75
CA TYR A 139 4.42 5.39 4.03
C TYR A 139 5.64 4.70 4.62
N ALA A 140 6.60 5.49 5.12
CA ALA A 140 7.79 4.99 5.83
C ALA A 140 7.53 4.71 7.33
N ALA A 141 6.29 4.88 7.78
CA ALA A 141 5.80 4.55 9.12
C ALA A 141 4.28 4.28 9.05
N SER A 142 3.75 3.39 9.87
CA SER A 142 2.30 3.31 10.12
C SER A 142 1.94 4.09 11.37
N VAL A 143 1.93 5.42 11.28
CA VAL A 143 1.22 6.23 12.27
C VAL A 143 -0.19 6.48 11.73
N PRO A 144 -1.27 6.20 12.48
CA PRO A 144 -2.56 6.78 12.14
C PRO A 144 -2.38 8.28 12.22
N GLY A 145 -2.55 9.00 11.11
CA GLY A 145 -2.48 10.45 11.10
C GLY A 145 -3.42 10.99 12.17
N THR A 146 -2.87 11.56 13.25
CA THR A 146 -3.69 12.08 14.35
C THR A 146 -4.59 13.18 13.80
N CYS A 147 -5.91 12.99 13.91
CA CYS A 147 -6.91 13.97 13.51
C CYS A 147 -6.66 15.28 14.30
N PRO A 148 -6.45 16.43 13.63
CA PRO A 148 -6.36 17.69 14.35
C PRO A 148 -7.70 17.93 15.03
N SER A 149 -7.72 18.03 16.36
CA SER A 149 -8.89 18.55 17.06
C SER A 149 -9.14 19.97 16.53
N ALA A 150 -10.31 20.21 15.93
CA ALA A 150 -10.76 21.56 15.60
C ALA A 150 -10.55 22.43 16.85
N ARG A 151 -9.75 23.48 16.70
CA ARG A 151 -9.62 24.55 17.68
C ARG A 151 -10.47 25.73 17.21
#